data_AF-A0A9E6XZ38-F1
#
_entry.id   AF-A0A9E6XZ38-F1
#
_cell.length_a   1.000
_cell.length_b   1.000
_cell.length_c   1.000
_cell.angle_alpha   90.00
_cell.angle_beta   90.00
_cell.angle_gamma   90.00
#
_symmetry.space_group_name_H-M   'P 1'
#
loop_
_entity.id
_entity.type
_entity.pdbx_description
1 polymer ?
#
loop_
_entity_poly.entity_id
_entity_poly.type
_entity_poly.pdbx_seq_one_letter_code
_entity_poly.pdbx_strand_id
1 'polypeptide(L)'
;MPRKRYVTARLAQFDRPDWGPLQLAVGEDLMWPWMWMCELRTRAGVAYHAYKHHATRRYLHLGPEADAIDYVGDHRYERIDLADALEDALWPWWERLDATPEDTVACWIAIERARRLAGRPAQ
;
A
#
# COMPACT_ATOMS: atom_id res chain seq x y z
N MET A 1 6.69 -4.62 27.14
CA MET A 1 6.22 -4.16 25.81
C MET A 1 6.62 -5.21 24.78
N PRO A 2 5.71 -5.74 23.95
CA PRO A 2 6.08 -6.67 22.90
C PRO A 2 7.05 -5.97 21.93
N ARG A 3 8.13 -6.65 21.55
CA ARG A 3 9.15 -6.09 20.64
C ARG A 3 8.51 -5.92 19.26
N LYS A 4 8.34 -4.68 18.77
CA LYS A 4 7.92 -4.42 17.38
C LYS A 4 8.80 -5.26 16.44
N ARG A 5 8.17 -6.16 15.68
CA ARG A 5 8.88 -7.10 14.82
C ARG A 5 9.02 -6.48 13.44
N TYR A 6 10.16 -5.86 13.19
CA TYR A 6 10.47 -5.26 11.89
C TYR A 6 10.61 -6.31 10.80
N VAL A 7 10.18 -5.95 9.59
CA VAL A 7 10.43 -6.67 8.34
C VAL A 7 11.68 -6.04 7.70
N THR A 8 12.65 -6.86 7.31
CA THR A 8 13.78 -6.38 6.48
C THR A 8 13.50 -6.75 5.04
N ALA A 9 13.46 -5.75 4.16
CA ALA A 9 13.22 -5.93 2.73
C ALA A 9 14.21 -5.09 1.91
N ARG A 10 14.73 -5.66 0.82
CA ARG A 10 15.71 -5.01 -0.07
C ARG A 10 15.18 -4.92 -1.48
N LEU A 11 15.67 -3.96 -2.25
CA LEU A 11 15.38 -3.83 -3.66
C LEU A 11 15.70 -5.14 -4.39
N ALA A 12 14.71 -5.67 -5.11
CA ALA A 12 14.80 -6.87 -5.92
C ALA A 12 14.89 -6.52 -7.41
N GLN A 13 13.99 -5.66 -7.89
CA GLN A 13 13.98 -5.21 -9.29
C GLN A 13 13.19 -3.89 -9.47
N PHE A 14 13.41 -3.24 -10.61
CA PHE A 14 12.79 -1.96 -11.01
C PHE A 14 12.28 -1.97 -12.47
N ASP A 15 12.15 -3.15 -13.09
CA ASP A 15 11.90 -3.29 -14.53
C ASP A 15 10.51 -3.84 -14.87
N ARG A 16 9.97 -4.74 -14.04
CA ARG A 16 8.75 -5.49 -14.33
C ARG A 16 7.70 -5.17 -13.26
N PRO A 17 6.76 -4.27 -13.55
CA PRO A 17 5.72 -3.95 -12.60
C PRO A 17 4.80 -5.15 -12.40
N ASP A 18 4.44 -5.40 -11.16
CA ASP A 18 3.25 -6.18 -10.79
C ASP A 18 2.23 -5.18 -10.26
N TRP A 19 1.00 -5.25 -10.76
CA TRP A 19 -0.11 -4.39 -10.38
C TRP A 19 -1.20 -5.14 -9.62
N GLY A 20 -1.11 -6.48 -9.54
CA GLY A 20 -2.09 -7.33 -8.87
C GLY A 20 -2.31 -6.93 -7.41
N PRO A 21 -1.25 -6.72 -6.60
CA PRO A 21 -1.40 -6.25 -5.22
C PRO A 21 -2.15 -4.91 -5.11
N LEU A 22 -1.85 -3.95 -5.99
CA LEU A 22 -2.53 -2.66 -5.98
C LEU A 22 -4.01 -2.80 -6.36
N GLN A 23 -4.31 -3.54 -7.42
CA GLN A 23 -5.70 -3.83 -7.83
C GLN A 23 -6.49 -4.50 -6.70
N LEU A 24 -5.85 -5.42 -5.96
CA LEU A 24 -6.43 -6.07 -4.80
C LEU A 24 -6.58 -5.12 -3.59
N ALA A 25 -5.76 -4.08 -3.46
CA ALA A 25 -5.89 -3.11 -2.37
C ALA A 25 -6.98 -2.07 -2.66
N VAL A 26 -6.94 -1.42 -3.84
CA VAL A 26 -7.74 -0.23 -4.12
C VAL A 26 -8.86 -0.43 -5.14
N GLY A 27 -8.87 -1.53 -5.88
CA GLY A 27 -9.77 -1.74 -7.01
C GLY A 27 -9.31 -1.04 -8.29
N GLU A 28 -9.93 -1.36 -9.42
CA GLU A 28 -9.50 -0.92 -10.76
C GLU A 28 -9.61 0.60 -10.94
N ASP A 29 -10.68 1.21 -10.44
CA ASP A 29 -10.96 2.64 -10.59
C ASP A 29 -9.91 3.55 -9.95
N LEU A 30 -9.15 3.03 -8.98
CA LEU A 30 -8.11 3.77 -8.26
C LEU A 30 -6.69 3.36 -8.64
N MET A 31 -6.48 2.60 -9.71
CA MET A 31 -5.13 2.23 -10.14
C MET A 31 -4.39 3.34 -10.88
N TRP A 32 -5.12 4.17 -11.63
CA TRP A 32 -4.58 5.21 -12.50
C TRP A 32 -3.65 6.23 -11.81
N PRO A 33 -3.86 6.66 -10.54
CA PRO A 33 -3.04 7.71 -9.94
C PRO A 33 -1.74 7.15 -9.35
N TRP A 34 -1.44 5.86 -9.52
CA TRP A 34 -0.26 5.21 -8.94
C TRP A 34 0.82 4.92 -9.97
N MET A 35 2.06 5.08 -9.53
CA MET A 35 3.25 4.71 -10.27
C MET A 35 3.91 3.53 -9.56
N TRP A 36 4.08 2.41 -10.25
CA TRP A 36 4.93 1.34 -9.72
C TRP A 36 6.38 1.80 -9.73
N MET A 37 7.09 1.59 -8.61
CA MET A 37 8.45 2.09 -8.41
C MET A 37 9.48 0.97 -8.37
N CYS A 38 9.20 -0.09 -7.62
CA CYS A 38 10.09 -1.25 -7.51
C CYS A 38 9.41 -2.44 -6.83
N GLU A 39 10.08 -3.57 -6.90
CA GLU A 39 9.83 -4.73 -6.04
C GLU A 39 10.90 -4.78 -4.95
N LEU A 40 10.45 -5.08 -3.74
CA LEU A 40 11.24 -5.36 -2.57
C LEU A 40 11.09 -6.84 -2.20
N ARG A 41 12.16 -7.47 -1.74
CA ARG A 41 12.12 -8.85 -1.26
C ARG A 41 12.60 -8.95 0.17
N THR A 42 11.80 -9.60 1.00
CA THR A 42 12.15 -9.90 2.38
C THR A 42 13.17 -11.04 2.46
N ARG A 43 13.81 -11.22 3.62
CA ARG A 43 14.69 -12.39 3.85
C ARG A 43 13.95 -13.73 3.72
N ALA A 44 12.65 -13.76 3.98
CA ALA A 44 11.80 -14.95 3.84
C ALA A 44 11.36 -15.19 2.39
N GLY A 45 11.76 -14.34 1.44
CA GLY A 45 11.43 -14.48 0.02
C GLY A 45 10.11 -13.82 -0.39
N VAL A 46 9.32 -13.29 0.54
CA VAL A 46 8.08 -12.54 0.25
C VAL A 46 8.40 -11.28 -0.53
N ALA A 47 7.70 -11.07 -1.63
CA ALA A 47 7.78 -9.87 -2.46
C ALA A 47 6.77 -8.81 -1.99
N TYR A 48 7.22 -7.57 -1.92
CA TYR A 48 6.39 -6.38 -1.70
C TYR A 48 6.62 -5.42 -2.85
N HIS A 49 5.57 -4.82 -3.38
CA HIS A 49 5.66 -3.87 -4.50
C HIS A 49 5.42 -2.46 -3.98
N ALA A 50 6.33 -1.55 -4.31
CA ALA A 50 6.25 -0.15 -3.93
C ALA A 50 5.49 0.63 -5.01
N TYR A 51 4.35 1.19 -4.64
CA TYR A 51 3.55 2.08 -5.48
C TYR A 51 3.61 3.48 -4.91
N LYS A 52 3.90 4.45 -5.77
CA LYS A 52 3.94 5.85 -5.40
C LYS A 52 2.72 6.55 -5.95
N HIS A 53 1.95 7.19 -5.09
CA HIS A 53 0.85 8.02 -5.52
C HIS A 53 1.37 9.26 -6.27
N HIS A 54 0.82 9.57 -7.43
CA HIS A 54 1.34 10.62 -8.31
C HIS A 54 1.26 12.01 -7.64
N ALA A 55 0.13 12.33 -7.01
CA ALA A 55 -0.13 13.63 -6.39
C ALA A 55 0.51 13.78 -4.99
N THR A 56 0.18 12.91 -4.04
CA THR A 56 0.72 12.98 -2.66
C THR A 56 2.21 12.64 -2.56
N ARG A 57 2.76 11.95 -3.58
CA ARG A 57 4.14 11.40 -3.60
C ARG A 57 4.42 10.39 -2.49
N ARG A 58 3.40 9.96 -1.74
CA ARG A 58 3.51 8.94 -0.69
C ARG A 58 3.56 7.55 -1.29
N TYR A 59 4.09 6.61 -0.52
CA TYR A 59 4.30 5.24 -0.96
C TYR A 59 3.32 4.30 -0.26
N LEU A 60 2.89 3.30 -1.00
CA LEU A 60 2.19 2.12 -0.50
C LEU A 60 3.05 0.90 -0.86
N HIS A 61 3.44 0.11 0.13
CA HIS A 61 4.18 -1.13 -0.10
C HIS A 61 3.26 -2.32 0.18
N LEU A 62 2.91 -3.06 -0.87
CA LEU A 62 1.91 -4.13 -0.79
C LEU A 62 2.51 -5.49 -1.11
N GLY A 63 2.18 -6.49 -0.29
CA GLY A 63 2.44 -7.89 -0.54
C GLY A 63 1.35 -8.55 -1.38
N PRO A 64 1.49 -9.84 -1.71
CA PRO A 64 0.62 -10.56 -2.64
C PRO A 64 -0.84 -10.69 -2.16
N GLU A 65 -1.07 -10.59 -0.85
CA GLU A 65 -2.40 -10.71 -0.24
C GLU A 65 -2.98 -9.34 0.17
N ALA A 66 -2.46 -8.27 -0.42
CA ALA A 66 -2.73 -6.89 -0.04
C ALA A 66 -2.39 -6.58 1.44
N ASP A 67 -1.41 -7.29 2.01
CA ASP A 67 -0.81 -6.89 3.29
C ASP A 67 0.17 -5.73 3.08
N ALA A 68 0.19 -4.78 4.01
CA ALA A 68 0.96 -3.56 3.88
C ALA A 68 2.17 -3.51 4.83
N ILE A 69 3.24 -2.89 4.35
CA ILE A 69 4.40 -2.52 5.17
C ILE A 69 4.73 -1.03 5.00
N ASP A 70 5.17 -0.38 6.07
CA ASP A 70 5.62 1.01 6.04
C ASP A 70 7.13 1.12 6.31
N TYR A 71 7.80 2.04 5.62
CA TYR A 71 9.24 2.21 5.67
C TYR A 71 9.65 3.05 6.90
N VAL A 72 10.47 2.45 7.77
CA VAL A 72 10.93 3.10 9.01
C VAL A 72 12.44 3.40 9.02
N GLY A 73 13.12 3.29 7.87
CA GLY A 73 14.56 3.55 7.72
C GLY A 73 15.44 2.30 7.62
N ASP A 74 16.63 2.43 7.04
CA ASP A 74 17.67 1.36 6.95
C ASP A 74 17.18 0.01 6.39
N HIS A 75 16.34 0.03 5.34
CA HIS A 75 15.72 -1.18 4.77
C HIS A 75 14.82 -1.95 5.75
N ARG A 76 14.42 -1.30 6.85
CA ARG A 76 13.47 -1.83 7.81
C ARG A 76 12.10 -1.25 7.53
N TYR A 77 11.12 -2.12 7.74
CA TYR A 77 9.72 -1.82 7.57
C TYR A 77 8.96 -2.35 8.79
N GLU A 78 7.82 -1.75 9.06
CA GLU A 78 6.85 -2.31 9.99
C GLU A 78 5.60 -2.75 9.25
N ARG A 79 4.92 -3.78 9.76
CA ARG A 79 3.59 -4.12 9.24
C ARG A 79 2.62 -3.04 9.71
N ILE A 80 1.78 -2.60 8.79
CA ILE A 80 0.74 -1.61 9.01
C ILE A 80 -0.58 -2.19 8.52
N ASP A 81 -1.70 -1.77 9.12
CA ASP A 81 -3.02 -2.12 8.61
C ASP A 81 -3.19 -1.56 7.19
N LEU A 82 -3.87 -2.29 6.31
CA LEU A 82 -4.06 -1.83 4.93
C LEU A 82 -4.87 -0.53 4.90
N ALA A 83 -5.89 -0.38 5.75
CA ALA A 83 -6.71 0.82 5.77
C ALA A 83 -5.87 2.04 6.21
N ASP A 84 -5.07 1.88 7.27
CA ASP A 84 -4.16 2.93 7.73
C ASP A 84 -3.16 3.32 6.64
N ALA A 85 -2.58 2.33 5.94
CA ALA A 85 -1.63 2.57 4.85
C ALA A 85 -2.27 3.30 3.66
N LEU A 86 -3.52 2.95 3.32
CA LEU A 86 -4.29 3.63 2.27
C LEU A 86 -4.63 5.07 2.68
N GLU A 87 -5.10 5.26 3.91
CA GLU A 87 -5.39 6.59 4.46
C GLU A 87 -4.15 7.47 4.42
N ASP A 88 -3.02 6.96 4.91
CA ASP A 88 -1.77 7.68 4.87
C ASP A 88 -1.34 7.98 3.44
N ALA A 89 -1.35 7.02 2.53
CA ALA A 89 -0.80 7.24 1.19
C ALA A 89 -1.68 8.16 0.32
N LEU A 90 -2.99 8.13 0.51
CA LEU A 90 -3.96 8.93 -0.23
C LEU A 90 -4.20 10.31 0.41
N TRP A 91 -3.90 10.49 1.70
CA TRP A 91 -3.96 11.82 2.30
C TRP A 91 -2.83 12.75 1.81
N PRO A 92 -3.08 14.04 1.48
CA PRO A 92 -4.34 14.78 1.54
C PRO A 92 -5.04 14.91 0.16
N TRP A 93 -4.93 13.93 -0.73
CA TRP A 93 -5.35 14.02 -2.13
C TRP A 93 -6.83 14.43 -2.28
N TRP A 94 -7.71 13.76 -1.54
CA TRP A 94 -9.14 14.06 -1.57
C TRP A 94 -9.56 15.36 -0.86
N GLU A 95 -8.68 15.99 -0.07
CA GLU A 95 -9.02 17.23 0.65
C GLU A 95 -8.35 18.49 0.09
N ARG A 96 -7.13 18.36 -0.44
CA ARG A 96 -6.25 19.52 -0.68
C ARG A 96 -5.61 19.52 -2.06
N LEU A 97 -5.91 18.53 -2.88
CA LEU A 97 -5.38 18.38 -4.23
C LEU A 97 -6.53 18.19 -5.22
N ASP A 98 -6.20 17.83 -6.45
CA ASP A 98 -7.05 17.78 -7.65
C ASP A 98 -7.88 16.49 -7.80
N ALA A 99 -8.23 15.82 -6.70
CA ALA A 99 -9.10 14.65 -6.74
C ALA A 99 -10.52 15.04 -7.17
N THR A 100 -11.12 14.24 -8.05
CA THR A 100 -12.53 14.38 -8.40
C THR A 100 -13.45 13.87 -7.28
N PRO A 101 -14.75 14.23 -7.28
CA PRO A 101 -15.72 13.60 -6.38
C PRO A 101 -15.75 12.07 -6.52
N GLU A 102 -15.64 11.55 -7.74
CA GLU A 102 -15.58 10.13 -8.04
C GLU A 102 -14.34 9.47 -7.43
N ASP A 103 -13.15 10.09 -7.57
CA ASP A 103 -11.92 9.61 -6.92
C ASP A 103 -12.07 9.56 -5.40
N THR A 104 -12.71 10.58 -4.81
CA THR A 104 -12.96 10.66 -3.38
C THR A 104 -13.85 9.52 -2.90
N VAL A 105 -14.95 9.25 -3.61
CA VAL A 105 -15.85 8.13 -3.30
C VAL A 105 -15.11 6.79 -3.42
N ALA A 106 -14.32 6.61 -4.48
CA ALA A 106 -13.56 5.40 -4.67
C ALA A 106 -12.53 5.19 -3.55
N CYS A 107 -11.88 6.26 -3.06
CA CYS A 107 -10.94 6.21 -1.94
C CYS A 107 -11.64 5.69 -0.67
N TRP A 108 -12.81 6.25 -0.35
CA TRP A 108 -13.60 5.80 0.79
C TRP A 108 -14.02 4.34 0.67
N ILE A 109 -14.44 3.89 -0.51
CA ILE A 109 -14.81 2.49 -0.76
C ILE A 109 -13.60 1.57 -0.52
N ALA A 110 -12.42 1.93 -1.02
CA ALA A 110 -11.20 1.14 -0.83
C ALA A 110 -10.80 1.03 0.64
N ILE A 111 -10.81 2.15 1.37
CA ILE A 111 -10.49 2.20 2.81
C ILE A 111 -11.48 1.36 3.63
N GLU A 112 -12.79 1.53 3.39
CA GLU A 112 -13.82 0.76 4.09
C GLU A 112 -13.74 -0.75 3.80
N ARG A 113 -13.38 -1.12 2.57
CA ARG A 113 -13.14 -2.52 2.20
C ARG A 113 -11.94 -3.08 2.97
N ALA A 114 -10.84 -2.34 3.06
CA ALA A 114 -9.66 -2.74 3.82
C ALA A 114 -9.97 -2.96 5.30
N ARG A 115 -10.70 -2.02 5.93
CA ARG A 115 -11.15 -2.14 7.34
C ARG A 115 -11.96 -3.41 7.59
N ARG A 116 -12.85 -3.77 6.65
CA ARG A 116 -13.68 -4.99 6.77
C ARG A 116 -12.87 -6.27 6.63
N LEU A 117 -11.79 -6.26 5.85
CA LEU A 117 -10.89 -7.41 5.71
C LEU A 117 -10.07 -7.63 6.98
N ALA A 118 -9.59 -6.56 7.61
CA ALA A 118 -8.89 -6.63 8.90
C ALA A 118 -9.78 -7.16 10.05
N GLY A 119 -11.09 -6.89 9.99
CA GLY A 119 -12.07 -7.35 10.96
C GLY A 119 -12.53 -8.81 10.81
N ARG A 120 -12.12 -9.53 9.76
CA ARG A 120 -12.45 -10.96 9.61
C ARG A 120 -11.42 -11.82 10.36
N PRO A 121 -11.81 -12.69 11.30
CA PRO A 121 -10.89 -13.68 11.83
C PRO A 121 -10.43 -14.58 10.68
N ALA A 122 -9.13 -14.93 10.68
CA ALA A 122 -8.58 -15.92 9.77
C ALA A 122 -9.41 -17.22 9.89
N GLN A 123 -10.00 -17.67 8.78
CA GLN A 123 -10.66 -18.98 8.71
C GLN A 123 -9.62 -20.10 8.63
#